data_AF-A0A318LBP7-F1
#
_entry.id   AF-A0A318LBP7-F1
#
_cell.length_a   1.000
_cell.length_b   1.000
_cell.length_c   1.000
_cell.angle_alpha   90.00
_cell.angle_beta   90.00
_cell.angle_gamma   90.00
#
_symmetry.space_group_name_H-M   'P 1'
#
loop_
_entity.id
_entity.type
_entity.pdbx_description
1 polymer ?
#
loop_
_entity_poly.entity_id
_entity_poly.type
_entity_poly.pdbx_seq_one_letter_code
_entity_poly.pdbx_strand_id
1 'polypeptide(L)'
;MNSNEIRALRNSKKMNQAQFWGALNVTQSCGSRYESGRKIPTLVQLMIDLVHVRGVDLNALPSAEDVQLLHVIRTQHTDLYHNLKMIVAASTNG
;
A
#
# COMPACT_ATOMS: atom_id res chain seq x y z
N MET A 1 -2.35 13.88 -4.76
CA MET A 1 -3.77 13.67 -4.43
C MET A 1 -4.30 14.86 -3.64
N ASN A 2 -5.44 15.41 -4.05
CA ASN A 2 -6.19 16.41 -3.30
C ASN A 2 -7.20 15.75 -2.33
N SER A 3 -7.85 16.55 -1.47
CA SER A 3 -8.77 16.05 -0.44
C SER A 3 -9.97 15.30 -1.01
N ASN A 4 -10.49 15.70 -2.17
CA ASN A 4 -11.65 15.05 -2.81
C ASN A 4 -11.28 13.67 -3.34
N GLU A 5 -10.12 13.53 -4.00
CA GLU A 5 -9.60 12.25 -4.49
C GLU A 5 -9.42 11.24 -3.35
N ILE A 6 -8.93 11.69 -2.20
CA ILE A 6 -8.72 10.81 -1.04
C ILE A 6 -10.03 10.36 -0.42
N ARG A 7 -11.01 11.26 -0.31
CA ARG A 7 -12.36 10.90 0.14
C ARG A 7 -12.99 9.88 -0.80
N ALA A 8 -12.83 10.06 -2.12
CA ALA A 8 -13.31 9.12 -3.11
C ALA A 8 -12.63 7.75 -2.97
N LEU A 9 -11.31 7.71 -2.81
CA LEU A 9 -10.54 6.47 -2.58
C LEU A 9 -10.95 5.76 -1.28
N ARG A 10 -11.13 6.50 -0.19
CA ARG A 10 -11.60 5.95 1.08
C ARG A 10 -13.00 5.35 0.94
N ASN A 11 -13.90 6.07 0.27
CA ASN A 11 -15.27 5.63 0.06
C ASN A 11 -15.35 4.41 -0.85
N SER A 12 -14.53 4.32 -1.91
CA SER A 12 -14.49 3.14 -2.78
C SER A 12 -14.06 1.87 -2.04
N LYS A 13 -13.21 2.03 -1.01
CA LYS A 13 -12.82 0.97 -0.08
C LYS A 13 -13.80 0.73 1.06
N LYS A 14 -14.90 1.49 1.15
CA LYS A 14 -15.91 1.41 2.22
C LYS A 14 -15.33 1.55 3.64
N MET A 15 -14.27 2.36 3.77
CA MET A 15 -13.59 2.60 5.06
C MET A 15 -14.08 3.89 5.71
N ASN A 16 -14.16 3.89 7.04
CA ASN A 16 -14.26 5.13 7.81
C ASN A 16 -12.89 5.83 7.93
N GLN A 17 -12.86 7.05 8.47
CA GLN A 17 -11.62 7.82 8.60
C GLN A 17 -10.58 7.11 9.49
N ALA A 18 -11.00 6.54 10.62
CA ALA A 18 -10.08 5.87 11.54
C ALA A 18 -9.42 4.65 10.90
N GLN A 19 -10.17 3.84 10.14
CA GLN A 19 -9.65 2.69 9.41
C GLN A 19 -8.67 3.12 8.31
N PHE A 20 -9.06 4.09 7.49
CA PHE A 20 -8.27 4.52 6.34
C PHE A 20 -6.95 5.17 6.76
N TRP A 21 -7.01 6.10 7.71
CA TRP A 21 -5.83 6.83 8.20
C TRP A 21 -5.00 5.99 9.17
N GLY A 22 -5.65 5.15 9.98
CA GLY A 22 -4.98 4.23 10.89
C GLY A 22 -4.07 3.23 10.17
N ALA A 23 -4.47 2.75 8.98
CA ALA A 23 -3.62 1.89 8.14
C ALA A 23 -2.30 2.56 7.70
N LEU A 24 -2.21 3.88 7.79
CA LEU A 24 -1.04 4.71 7.45
C LEU A 24 -0.27 5.17 8.70
N ASN A 25 -0.65 4.69 9.89
CA ASN A 25 -0.22 5.23 11.19
C ASN A 25 -0.50 6.73 11.36
N VAL A 26 -1.54 7.25 10.68
CA VAL A 26 -2.00 8.62 10.81
C VAL A 26 -3.17 8.65 11.78
N THR A 27 -3.12 9.53 12.78
CA THR A 27 -4.22 9.70 13.72
C THR A 27 -5.48 10.20 13.01
N GLN A 28 -6.66 9.83 13.51
CA GLN A 28 -7.93 10.23 12.91
C GLN A 28 -8.08 11.76 12.84
N SER A 29 -7.60 12.50 13.85
CA SER A 29 -7.65 13.97 13.86
C SER A 29 -6.79 14.61 12.76
N CYS A 30 -5.61 14.04 12.47
CA CYS A 30 -4.79 14.45 11.34
C CYS A 30 -5.45 14.11 10.00
N GLY A 31 -5.99 12.89 9.87
CA GLY A 31 -6.71 12.45 8.68
C GLY A 31 -7.92 13.32 8.35
N SER A 32 -8.70 13.69 9.36
CA SER A 32 -9.85 14.60 9.21
C SER A 32 -9.44 15.95 8.62
N ARG A 33 -8.33 16.53 9.10
CA ARG A 33 -7.79 17.80 8.56
C ARG A 33 -7.39 17.67 7.09
N TYR A 34 -6.82 16.54 6.69
CA TYR A 34 -6.47 16.28 5.30
C TYR A 34 -7.72 16.19 4.42
N GLU A 35 -8.77 15.50 4.87
CA GLU A 35 -10.04 15.42 4.15
C GLU A 35 -10.83 16.74 4.11
N SER A 36 -10.54 17.68 5.02
CA SER A 36 -11.15 19.01 5.06
C SER A 36 -10.37 20.08 4.26
N GLY A 37 -9.37 19.68 3.47
CA GLY A 37 -8.67 20.58 2.55
C GLY A 37 -7.28 21.05 3.01
N ARG A 38 -6.77 20.59 4.15
CA ARG A 38 -5.36 20.85 4.51
C ARG A 38 -4.44 20.19 3.50
N LYS A 39 -3.38 20.90 3.09
CA LYS A 39 -2.32 20.35 2.25
C LYS A 39 -1.73 19.10 2.91
N ILE A 40 -1.68 18.02 2.12
CA ILE A 40 -1.21 16.72 2.56
C ILE A 40 0.28 16.62 2.26
N PRO A 41 1.12 16.31 3.27
CA PRO A 41 2.55 16.11 3.04
C PRO A 41 2.81 15.04 1.97
N THR A 42 3.83 15.26 1.13
CA THR A 42 4.19 14.32 0.05
C THR A 42 4.41 12.90 0.57
N LEU A 43 5.03 12.75 1.74
CA LEU A 43 5.25 11.43 2.37
C LEU A 43 3.93 10.72 2.69
N VAL A 44 2.91 11.43 3.18
CA VAL A 44 1.59 10.85 3.46
C VAL A 44 0.91 10.45 2.15
N GLN A 45 1.07 11.22 1.07
CA GLN A 45 0.55 10.85 -0.24
C GLN A 45 1.19 9.56 -0.78
N LEU A 46 2.50 9.38 -0.60
CA LEU A 46 3.19 8.16 -0.96
C LEU A 46 2.68 6.96 -0.16
N MET A 47 2.44 7.14 1.15
CA MET A 47 1.88 6.07 1.98
C MET A 47 0.47 5.67 1.54
N ILE A 48 -0.37 6.65 1.14
CA ILE A 48 -1.69 6.36 0.57
C ILE A 48 -1.55 5.50 -0.68
N ASP A 49 -0.61 5.80 -1.58
CA ASP A 49 -0.37 4.99 -2.77
C ASP A 49 0.08 3.56 -2.41
N LEU A 50 1.08 3.41 -1.54
CA LEU A 50 1.59 2.10 -1.15
C LEU A 50 0.51 1.22 -0.50
N VAL A 51 -0.19 1.75 0.50
CA VAL A 51 -1.14 0.96 1.29
C VAL A 51 -2.48 0.80 0.58
N HIS A 52 -3.05 1.90 0.09
CA HIS A 52 -4.42 1.89 -0.43
C HIS A 52 -4.48 1.61 -1.93
N VAL A 53 -3.48 1.97 -2.72
CA VAL A 53 -3.49 1.70 -4.18
C VAL A 53 -2.79 0.38 -4.49
N ARG A 54 -1.58 0.17 -3.97
CA ARG A 54 -0.79 -1.04 -4.24
C ARG A 54 -1.05 -2.19 -3.26
N GLY A 55 -1.81 -1.96 -2.18
CA GLY A 55 -2.18 -3.00 -1.23
C GLY A 55 -1.03 -3.49 -0.35
N VAL A 56 0.01 -2.67 -0.14
CA VAL A 56 1.14 -3.02 0.74
C VAL A 56 0.67 -3.01 2.19
N ASP A 57 0.82 -4.15 2.88
CA ASP A 57 0.67 -4.22 4.33
C ASP A 57 1.97 -3.76 5.01
N LEU A 58 1.90 -2.64 5.74
CA LEU A 58 3.05 -2.07 6.44
C LEU A 58 3.57 -2.94 7.58
N ASN A 59 2.73 -3.83 8.14
CA ASN A 59 3.11 -4.74 9.21
C ASN A 59 3.81 -6.00 8.71
N ALA A 60 3.68 -6.29 7.41
CA ALA A 60 4.26 -7.45 6.75
C ALA A 60 5.30 -7.04 5.69
N LEU A 61 6.01 -5.93 5.93
CA LEU A 61 7.06 -5.49 5.02
C LEU A 61 8.22 -6.51 5.03
N PRO A 62 8.73 -6.88 3.85
CA PRO A 62 9.87 -7.79 3.74
C PRO A 62 11.10 -7.18 4.41
N SER A 63 11.97 -8.02 4.96
CA SER A 63 13.27 -7.58 5.44
C SER A 63 14.13 -7.07 4.28
N ALA A 64 15.21 -6.33 4.59
CA ALA A 64 16.17 -5.92 3.57
C ALA A 64 16.79 -7.13 2.84
N GLU A 65 16.98 -8.23 3.56
CA GLU A 65 17.45 -9.51 3.02
C GLU A 65 16.46 -10.11 2.02
N ASP A 66 15.17 -10.16 2.37
CA ASP A 66 14.11 -10.64 1.48
C ASP A 66 14.04 -9.82 0.18
N VAL A 67 14.19 -8.49 0.30
CA VAL A 67 14.20 -7.58 -0.86
C VAL A 67 15.41 -7.86 -1.76
N GLN A 68 16.60 -8.06 -1.17
CA GLN A 68 17.81 -8.37 -1.92
C GLN A 68 17.71 -9.74 -2.60
N LEU A 69 17.18 -10.75 -1.91
CA LEU A 69 16.90 -12.06 -2.48
C LEU A 69 15.97 -11.97 -3.68
N LEU A 70 14.86 -11.23 -3.56
CA LEU A 70 13.92 -11.01 -4.66
C LEU A 70 14.60 -10.32 -5.85
N HIS A 71 15.50 -9.35 -5.60
CA HIS A 71 16.26 -8.70 -6.67
C HIS A 71 17.16 -9.69 -7.41
N VAL A 72 17.91 -10.53 -6.69
CA VAL A 72 18.75 -11.57 -7.28
C VAL A 72 17.90 -12.56 -8.09
N ILE A 73 16.80 -13.06 -7.53
CA ILE A 73 15.89 -13.96 -8.24
C ILE A 73 15.37 -13.31 -9.52
N ARG A 74 14.90 -12.05 -9.45
CA ARG A 74 14.33 -11.36 -10.61
C ARG A 74 15.35 -11.08 -11.72
N THR A 75 16.61 -10.84 -11.36
CA THR A 75 17.67 -10.41 -12.30
C THR A 75 18.56 -11.54 -12.81
N GLN A 76 18.77 -12.58 -12.00
CA GLN A 76 19.70 -13.68 -12.29
C GLN A 76 18.98 -15.02 -12.50
N HIS A 77 17.81 -15.22 -11.92
CA HIS A 77 17.03 -16.47 -12.00
C HIS A 77 15.60 -16.22 -12.49
N THR A 78 15.49 -15.67 -13.70
CA THR A 78 14.22 -15.22 -14.26
C THR A 78 13.20 -16.34 -14.41
N ASP A 79 13.62 -17.56 -14.71
CA ASP A 79 12.78 -18.77 -14.75
C ASP A 79 12.13 -19.07 -13.38
N LEU A 80 12.93 -19.06 -12.31
CA LEU A 80 12.44 -19.22 -10.94
C LEU A 80 11.43 -18.13 -10.58
N TYR A 81 11.72 -16.87 -10.95
CA TYR A 81 10.80 -15.76 -10.73
C TYR A 81 9.44 -15.99 -11.41
N HIS A 82 9.43 -16.47 -12.66
CA HIS A 82 8.18 -16.75 -13.38
C HIS A 82 7.41 -17.91 -12.73
N ASN A 83 8.09 -18.98 -12.34
CA ASN A 83 7.46 -20.12 -11.67
C ASN A 83 6.82 -19.72 -10.34
N LEU A 84 7.54 -18.95 -9.50
CA LEU A 84 7.00 -18.44 -8.23
C LEU A 84 5.78 -17.54 -8.45
N LYS A 85 5.80 -16.68 -9.49
CA LYS A 85 4.62 -15.89 -9.86
C LYS A 85 3.40 -16.73 -10.21
N MET A 86 3.60 -17.80 -10.98
CA MET A 86 2.51 -18.71 -11.36
C MET A 86 1.92 -19.42 -10.14
N ILE A 87 2.78 -19.87 -9.21
CA ILE A 87 2.35 -20.49 -7.95
C ILE A 87 1.50 -19.51 -7.13
N VAL A 88 1.97 -18.29 -6.91
CA VAL A 88 1.22 -17.27 -6.16
C VAL A 88 -0.13 -16.97 -6.81
N ALA A 89 -0.17 -16.82 -8.14
CA ALA A 89 -1.42 -16.58 -8.87
C ALA A 89 -2.43 -17.73 -8.71
N ALA A 90 -1.96 -18.98 -8.69
CA ALA A 90 -2.82 -20.14 -8.44
C ALA A 90 -3.35 -20.17 -7.00
N SER A 91 -2.52 -19.82 -6.01
CA SER A 91 -2.91 -19.81 -4.58
C SER A 91 -3.91 -18.72 -4.21
N THR A 92 -4.02 -17.65 -5.01
CA THR A 92 -4.91 -16.51 -4.71
C THR A 92 -6.34 -16.71 -5.26
N ASN A 93 -6.56 -17.76 -6.05
CA ASN A 93 -7.86 -18.10 -6.67
C ASN A 93 -8.60 -19.25 -5.96
N GLY A 94 -8.14 -19.66 -4.77
CA GLY A 94 -8.71 -20.74 -3.96
C GLY A 94 -9.36 -20.24 -2.67
#